data_AF-A0A2M9QBJ4-F1
#
_entry.id   AF-A0A2M9QBJ4-F1
#
_cell.length_a   1.000
_cell.length_b   1.000
_cell.length_c   1.000
_cell.angle_alpha   90.00
_cell.angle_beta   90.00
_cell.angle_gamma   90.00
#
_symmetry.space_group_name_H-M   'P 1'
#
loop_
_entity.id
_entity.type
_entity.pdbx_description
1 polymer ?
#
loop_
_entity_poly.entity_id
_entity_poly.type
_entity_poly.pdbx_seq_one_letter_code
_entity_poly.pdbx_strand_id
1 'polypeptide(L)' 'PGAISIYHIVGKEEDKVVTMDKTIKDFLTPNRELHNLMLNKGFSTFYEEFNGNHTWKYWKPDLRRALIENFN' A
#
# COMPACT_ATOMS: atom_id res chain seq x y z
N PRO A 1 12.68 15.65 4.57
CA PRO A 1 12.17 14.28 4.84
C PRO A 1 11.69 14.04 6.28
N GLY A 2 12.33 14.64 7.30
CA GLY A 2 12.08 14.33 8.72
C GLY A 2 10.71 14.67 9.32
N ALA A 3 9.72 15.09 8.53
CA ALA A 3 8.37 15.43 8.99
C ALA A 3 7.24 14.65 8.28
N ILE A 4 7.58 13.71 7.40
CA ILE A 4 6.59 12.90 6.66
C ILE A 4 6.80 11.43 7.01
N SER A 5 5.76 10.82 7.59
CA SER A 5 5.61 9.37 7.74
C SER A 5 4.70 8.85 6.62
N ILE A 6 5.07 7.73 6.01
CA ILE A 6 4.30 7.08 4.94
C ILE A 6 3.74 5.75 5.46
N TYR A 7 2.43 5.60 5.41
CA TYR A 7 1.75 4.32 5.63
C TYR A 7 1.45 3.66 4.30
N HIS A 8 2.06 2.51 4.03
CA HIS A 8 2.05 1.87 2.73
C HIS A 8 1.65 0.40 2.87
N ILE A 9 0.52 0.01 2.29
CA ILE A 9 0.10 -1.38 2.27
C ILE A 9 -0.33 -1.80 0.87
N VAL A 10 -0.21 -3.09 0.56
CA VAL A 10 -0.65 -3.67 -0.72
C VAL A 10 -1.06 -5.13 -0.56
N GLY A 11 -2.10 -5.57 -1.27
CA GLY A 11 -2.50 -6.98 -1.30
C GLY A 11 -1.59 -7.82 -2.20
N LYS A 12 -1.25 -9.04 -1.78
CA LYS A 12 -0.42 -9.98 -2.58
C LYS A 12 -1.10 -10.47 -3.86
N GLU A 13 -2.41 -10.31 -3.99
CA GLU A 13 -3.19 -10.67 -5.18
C GLU A 13 -3.49 -9.44 -6.06
N GLU A 14 -2.77 -8.33 -5.86
CA GLU A 14 -2.91 -7.12 -6.67
C GLU A 14 -1.98 -7.08 -7.90
N ASP A 15 -1.48 -8.23 -8.36
CA ASP A 15 -0.76 -8.37 -9.64
C ASP A 15 -1.72 -8.36 -10.85
N LYS A 16 -3.03 -8.58 -10.62
CA LYS A 16 -4.08 -8.67 -11.65
C LYS A 16 -5.35 -7.92 -11.26
N VAL A 17 -5.24 -6.62 -11.05
CA VAL A 17 -6.39 -5.77 -10.71
C VAL A 17 -7.19 -5.42 -11.96
N VAL A 18 -8.50 -5.70 -11.95
CA VAL A 18 -9.42 -5.25 -13.01
C VAL A 18 -9.80 -3.79 -12.75
N THR A 19 -9.36 -2.89 -13.62
CA THR A 19 -9.65 -1.46 -13.50
C THR A 19 -10.99 -1.09 -14.15
N MET A 20 -11.46 0.14 -13.90
CA MET A 20 -12.76 0.62 -14.42
C MET A 20 -12.84 0.60 -15.96
N ASP A 21 -11.71 0.73 -16.64
CA ASP A 21 -11.56 0.61 -18.10
C ASP A 21 -11.55 -0.85 -18.59
N LYS A 22 -11.83 -1.83 -17.71
CA LYS A 22 -11.82 -3.27 -17.96
C LYS A 22 -10.46 -3.83 -18.38
N THR A 23 -9.38 -3.12 -18.12
CA THR A 23 -8.02 -3.64 -18.29
C THR A 23 -7.53 -4.32 -17.01
N ILE A 24 -6.57 -5.22 -17.15
CA ILE A 24 -5.89 -5.87 -16.01
C ILE A 24 -4.55 -5.15 -15.83
N LYS A 25 -4.29 -4.68 -14.60
CA LYS A 25 -3.04 -3.99 -14.25
C LYS A 25 -2.40 -4.62 -13.01
N ASP A 26 -1.08 -4.58 -13.01
CA ASP A 26 -0.26 -4.97 -11.86
C ASP A 26 -0.05 -3.75 -10.96
N PHE A 27 -0.58 -3.82 -9.74
CA PHE A 27 -0.35 -2.85 -8.69
C PHE A 27 0.70 -3.33 -7.69
N LEU A 28 1.01 -4.62 -7.62
CA LEU A 28 1.95 -5.18 -6.65
C LEU A 28 3.40 -4.80 -6.96
N THR A 29 3.84 -5.00 -8.20
CA THR A 29 5.21 -4.67 -8.62
C THR A 29 5.57 -3.19 -8.43
N PRO A 30 4.78 -2.22 -8.94
CA PRO A 30 5.11 -0.81 -8.77
C PRO A 30 5.04 -0.35 -7.29
N ASN A 31 4.19 -0.97 -6.45
CA ASN A 31 4.17 -0.66 -5.02
C ASN A 31 5.44 -1.15 -4.30
N ARG A 32 5.96 -2.34 -4.64
CA ARG A 32 7.25 -2.83 -4.11
C ARG A 32 8.41 -1.93 -4.53
N GLU A 33 8.45 -1.50 -5.79
CA GLU A 33 9.45 -0.57 -6.30
C GLU A 33 9.39 0.79 -5.58
N LEU A 34 8.18 1.32 -5.38
CA LEU A 34 7.96 2.55 -4.64
C LEU A 34 8.45 2.45 -3.19
N HIS A 35 8.14 1.34 -2.50
CA HIS A 35 8.61 1.12 -1.13
C HIS A 35 10.15 1.16 -1.04
N ASN A 36 10.83 0.44 -1.93
CA ASN A 36 12.30 0.45 -2.01
C ASN A 36 12.85 1.86 -2.29
N LEU A 37 12.20 2.63 -3.17
CA LEU A 37 12.59 4.01 -3.47
C LEU A 37 12.44 4.92 -2.25
N MET A 38 11.38 4.74 -1.46
CA MET A 38 11.14 5.51 -0.24
C MET A 38 12.19 5.20 0.84
N LEU A 39 12.54 3.92 1.03
CA LEU A 39 13.62 3.51 1.93
C LEU A 39 14.96 4.11 1.50
N ASN A 40 15.31 4.02 0.22
CA ASN A 40 16.55 4.57 -0.34
C ASN A 40 16.66 6.10 -0.19
N LYS A 41 15.52 6.80 -0.12
CA LYS A 41 15.46 8.25 0.09
C LYS A 41 15.41 8.66 1.57
N GLY A 42 15.41 7.71 2.49
CA GLY A 42 15.39 7.96 3.93
C GLY A 42 14.04 8.42 4.48
N PHE A 43 12.93 8.03 3.85
CA PHE A 43 11.60 8.24 4.42
C PHE A 43 11.34 7.26 5.56
N SER A 44 10.63 7.73 6.60
CA SER A 44 10.03 6.83 7.58
C SER A 44 8.79 6.20 6.96
N THR A 45 8.78 4.87 6.84
CA THR A 45 7.68 4.14 6.20
C THR A 45 7.23 2.98 7.07
N PHE A 46 5.92 2.78 7.17
CA PHE A 46 5.30 1.50 7.51
C PHE A 46 4.95 0.79 6.21
N TYR A 47 5.40 -0.46 6.05
CA TYR A 47 5.11 -1.27 4.86
C TYR A 47 4.60 -2.66 5.23
N GLU A 48 3.47 -3.06 4.62
CA GLU A 48 2.91 -4.41 4.80
C GLU A 48 2.30 -4.95 3.50
N GLU A 49 2.59 -6.23 3.23
CA GLU A 49 1.89 -7.01 2.21
C GLU A 49 0.92 -7.99 2.85
N PHE A 50 -0.38 -7.82 2.63
CA PHE A 50 -1.41 -8.67 3.23
C PHE A 50 -1.96 -9.71 2.24
N ASN A 51 -2.52 -10.80 2.76
CA ASN A 51 -3.16 -11.83 1.94
C ASN A 51 -4.56 -11.36 1.52
N GLY A 52 -4.64 -10.66 0.39
CA GLY A 52 -5.89 -10.15 -0.14
C GLY A 52 -5.69 -9.45 -1.48
N ASN A 53 -6.81 -8.99 -2.03
CA ASN A 53 -6.89 -8.35 -3.33
C ASN A 53 -7.38 -6.90 -3.21
N HIS A 54 -7.53 -6.23 -4.35
CA HIS A 54 -7.92 -4.84 -4.44
C HIS A 54 -9.44 -4.61 -4.18
N THR A 55 -9.91 -4.92 -2.97
CA THR A 55 -11.34 -4.77 -2.61
C THR A 55 -11.56 -4.12 -1.24
N TRP A 56 -12.61 -3.31 -1.13
CA TRP A 56 -12.94 -2.55 0.10
C TRP A 56 -13.14 -3.42 1.35
N LYS A 57 -13.38 -4.73 1.18
CA LYS A 57 -13.42 -5.71 2.27
C LYS A 57 -12.14 -5.68 3.11
N TYR A 58 -10.97 -5.55 2.47
CA TYR A 58 -9.67 -5.50 3.16
C TYR A 58 -9.31 -4.08 3.57
N TRP A 59 -9.54 -3.09 2.70
CA TRP A 59 -9.14 -1.70 2.95
C TRP A 59 -9.96 -0.99 4.04
N LYS A 60 -11.26 -1.31 4.19
CA LYS A 60 -12.12 -0.68 5.19
C LYS A 60 -11.63 -0.87 6.64
N PRO A 61 -11.36 -2.11 7.12
CA PRO A 61 -10.82 -2.29 8.47
C PRO A 61 -9.39 -1.73 8.60
N ASP A 62 -8.58 -1.79 7.54
CA ASP A 62 -7.21 -1.29 7.57
C ASP A 62 -7.12 0.23 7.75
N LEU A 63 -8.07 1.00 7.19
CA LEU A 63 -8.09 2.45 7.37
C LEU A 63 -8.10 2.86 8.85
N ARG A 64 -8.79 2.11 9.71
CA ARG A 64 -8.76 2.34 11.16
C ARG A 64 -7.36 2.15 11.73
N ARG A 65 -6.66 1.09 11.31
CA ARG A 65 -5.28 0.82 11.70
C ARG A 65 -4.36 1.95 11.26
N ALA A 66 -4.45 2.37 9.99
CA ALA A 66 -3.65 3.46 9.45
C ALA A 66 -3.79 4.78 10.25
N LEU A 67 -5.00 5.11 10.70
CA LEU A 67 -5.23 6.33 11.50
C LEU A 67 -4.64 6.22 12.91
N ILE A 68 -4.74 5.05 13.54
CA ILE A 68 -4.19 4.80 14.88
C ILE A 68 -2.65 4.85 14.82
N GLU A 69 -2.02 4.17 13.87
CA GLU A 69 -0.55 4.11 13.75
C GLU A 69 0.10 5.48 13.47
N ASN A 70 -0.57 6.37 12.74
CA ASN A 70 0.02 7.65 12.33
C ASN A 70 -0.27 8.85 13.25
N PHE A 71 -1.27 8.76 14.14
CA PHE A 71 -1.75 9.91 14.92
C PHE A 71 -1.93 9.65 16.42
N ASN A 72 -1.33 8.58 16.94
CA ASN A 72 -1.26 8.32 18.38
C ASN A 72 -0.20 9.16 19.09
#